data_AF-A0A453AZV6-F1
#
_entry.id   AF-A0A453AZV6-F1
#
_cell.length_a   1.000
_cell.length_b   1.000
_cell.length_c   1.000
_cell.angle_alpha   90.00
_cell.angle_beta   90.00
_cell.angle_gamma   90.00
#
_symmetry.space_group_name_H-M   'P 1'
#
loop_
_entity.id
_entity.type
_entity.pdbx_description
1 polymer ?
#
loop_
_entity_poly.entity_id
_entity_poly.type
_entity_poly.pdbx_seq_one_letter_code
_entity_poly.pdbx_strand_id
1 'polypeptide(L)'
;MEPMDHVQSHAHLAKGRREKCMWVPVPLPLLSGLSSVRISIPTDLRPPEARQNILFAVQELGKRYPQGLPKLHPITDMGIEETELVDLVHKLDGLEQKLCSHPLNKSDQSEQQLSWYQRKAELNHEIQQLKSKMRDSQLQKFRDELKNRSRVLKMLGHIDTDGVLQLKGRAACLIDTGDELLITELMFNGTFNELDHHQVASVVSCFVPCEKSSEQIRLRNELSKPMMQLSEAARKIAEVQRECKLDVNVEEYVESTCKPYLMDVIYCWSKGATFGEVIEMTDIFEGSIIRLVRRLDEFLNQLKAAAEAVGEVNLEKKFGLASESLRRGIMFANSLYL
;
A
#
# COMPACT_ATOMS: atom_id res chain seq x y z
N MET A 1 -16.95 10.77 -23.49
CA MET A 1 -18.27 10.51 -24.09
C MET A 1 -18.57 11.73 -24.93
N GLU A 2 -18.10 11.70 -26.18
CA GLU A 2 -18.41 12.76 -27.15
C GLU A 2 -19.95 12.83 -27.30
N PRO A 3 -20.51 14.02 -27.52
CA PRO A 3 -21.93 14.10 -27.83
C PRO A 3 -22.18 13.18 -29.03
N MET A 4 -23.27 12.40 -28.99
CA MET A 4 -23.81 11.87 -30.22
C MET A 4 -24.17 13.08 -31.06
N ASP A 5 -23.23 13.49 -31.91
CA ASP A 5 -23.51 14.31 -33.05
C ASP A 5 -24.73 13.66 -33.68
N HIS A 6 -25.82 14.41 -33.76
CA HIS A 6 -26.70 14.24 -34.88
C HIS A 6 -25.80 14.31 -36.10
N VAL A 7 -25.41 13.14 -36.62
CA VAL A 7 -24.82 13.01 -37.94
C VAL A 7 -25.96 13.33 -38.91
N GLN A 8 -26.37 14.61 -38.91
CA GLN A 8 -26.57 15.29 -40.16
C GLN A 8 -25.25 15.08 -40.89
N SER A 9 -25.22 14.06 -41.74
CA SER A 9 -24.25 13.94 -42.82
C SER A 9 -24.51 15.08 -43.80
N HIS A 10 -24.45 16.33 -43.34
CA HIS A 10 -24.07 17.45 -44.17
C HIS A 10 -22.61 17.19 -44.49
N ALA A 11 -22.39 16.49 -45.61
CA ALA A 11 -21.16 16.61 -46.35
C ALA A 11 -21.00 18.08 -46.74
N HIS A 12 -20.54 18.91 -45.80
CA HIS A 12 -19.89 20.18 -46.09
C HIS A 12 -18.55 19.81 -46.72
N LEU A 13 -18.62 19.43 -48.00
CA LEU A 13 -17.45 19.27 -48.84
C LEU A 13 -16.76 20.63 -48.94
N ALA A 14 -15.53 20.69 -48.46
CA ALA A 14 -14.63 21.80 -48.68
C ALA A 14 -14.62 22.13 -50.19
N LYS A 15 -15.10 23.33 -50.54
CA LYS A 15 -15.11 23.85 -51.92
C LYS A 15 -13.71 23.69 -52.52
N GLY A 16 -13.57 22.80 -53.49
CA GLY A 16 -12.35 22.69 -54.32
C GLY A 16 -11.69 21.31 -54.43
N ARG A 17 -12.13 20.26 -53.72
CA ARG A 17 -11.61 18.90 -53.94
C ARG A 17 -12.44 18.14 -54.98
N ARG A 18 -11.79 17.58 -56.01
CA ARG A 18 -12.45 16.71 -57.00
C ARG A 18 -12.84 15.40 -56.32
N GLU A 19 -14.13 15.10 -56.27
CA GLU A 19 -14.65 13.82 -55.78
C GLU A 19 -14.25 12.69 -56.73
N LYS A 20 -13.69 11.61 -56.17
CA LYS A 20 -13.26 10.44 -56.94
C LYS A 20 -13.88 9.18 -56.34
N CYS A 21 -14.67 8.47 -57.14
CA CYS A 21 -15.23 7.18 -56.76
C CYS A 21 -14.15 6.09 -56.81
N MET A 22 -13.91 5.43 -55.68
CA MET A 22 -12.94 4.35 -55.51
C MET A 22 -13.59 3.16 -54.81
N TRP A 23 -13.12 1.96 -55.13
CA TRP A 23 -13.47 0.76 -54.37
C TRP A 23 -12.49 0.64 -53.21
N VAL A 24 -13.01 0.40 -52.01
CA VAL A 24 -12.22 0.24 -50.80
C VAL A 24 -12.69 -1.04 -50.11
N PRO A 25 -11.80 -2.00 -49.82
CA PRO A 25 -12.17 -3.12 -48.97
C PRO A 25 -12.40 -2.61 -47.54
N VAL A 26 -13.61 -2.82 -47.01
CA VAL A 26 -13.99 -2.38 -45.66
C VAL A 26 -14.33 -3.59 -44.79
N PRO A 27 -13.65 -3.80 -43.65
CA PRO A 27 -14.00 -4.86 -42.71
C PRO A 27 -15.33 -4.57 -42.00
N LEU A 28 -16.07 -5.63 -41.65
CA LEU A 28 -17.41 -5.54 -41.05
C LEU A 28 -17.52 -4.64 -39.78
N PRO A 29 -16.53 -4.56 -38.86
CA PRO A 29 -16.63 -3.68 -37.69
C PRO A 29 -16.71 -2.18 -38.00
N LEU A 30 -16.36 -1.77 -39.23
CA LEU A 30 -16.49 -0.37 -39.66
C LEU A 30 -17.86 -0.06 -40.28
N LEU A 31 -18.74 -1.06 -40.39
CA LEU A 31 -20.11 -0.87 -40.88
C LEU A 31 -20.97 -0.23 -39.79
N SER A 32 -21.36 1.04 -39.99
CA SER A 32 -22.23 1.76 -39.04
C SER A 32 -23.73 1.51 -39.26
N GLY A 33 -24.14 0.99 -40.42
CA GLY A 33 -25.55 0.73 -40.71
C GLY A 33 -25.77 0.29 -42.16
N LEU A 34 -26.95 -0.28 -42.41
CA LEU A 34 -27.40 -0.71 -43.73
C LEU A 34 -28.65 0.06 -44.13
N SER A 35 -28.72 0.48 -45.39
CA SER A 35 -29.89 1.16 -45.95
C SER A 35 -30.83 0.15 -46.59
N SER A 36 -32.14 0.43 -46.56
CA SER A 36 -33.14 -0.35 -47.30
C SER A 36 -33.13 -0.06 -48.81
N VAL A 37 -32.50 1.03 -49.23
CA VAL A 37 -32.38 1.44 -50.65
C VAL A 37 -31.16 0.80 -51.30
N ARG A 38 -31.36 0.20 -52.47
CA ARG A 38 -30.30 -0.38 -53.29
C ARG A 38 -30.11 0.41 -54.59
N ILE A 39 -28.87 0.55 -55.02
CA ILE A 39 -28.51 1.11 -56.32
C ILE A 39 -28.19 -0.04 -57.26
N SER A 40 -28.61 0.05 -58.52
CA SER A 40 -28.20 -0.91 -59.55
C SER A 40 -26.72 -0.71 -59.87
N ILE A 41 -25.91 -1.73 -59.63
CA ILE A 41 -24.47 -1.70 -59.84
C ILE A 41 -24.14 -2.49 -61.13
N PRO A 42 -23.45 -1.90 -62.12
CA PRO A 42 -22.96 -2.62 -63.29
C PRO A 42 -22.00 -3.76 -62.93
N THR A 43 -21.95 -4.79 -63.77
CA THR A 43 -21.09 -5.98 -63.55
C THR A 43 -19.59 -5.68 -63.62
N ASP A 44 -19.19 -4.63 -64.35
CA ASP A 44 -17.79 -4.18 -64.43
C ASP A 44 -17.66 -2.71 -63.99
N LEU A 45 -16.86 -2.49 -62.94
CA LEU A 45 -16.59 -1.17 -62.35
C LEU A 45 -15.16 -0.68 -62.61
N ARG A 46 -14.36 -1.39 -63.42
CA ARG A 46 -13.03 -0.92 -63.84
C ARG A 46 -13.12 0.37 -64.68
N PRO A 47 -14.09 0.52 -65.62
CA PRO A 47 -14.22 1.74 -66.40
C PRO A 47 -14.48 2.98 -65.51
N PRO A 48 -13.86 4.13 -65.81
CA PRO A 48 -14.08 5.36 -65.04
C PRO A 48 -15.52 5.87 -65.15
N GLU A 49 -16.15 5.72 -66.32
CA GLU A 49 -17.52 6.15 -66.59
C GLU A 49 -18.55 5.39 -65.74
N ALA A 50 -18.39 4.06 -65.60
CA ALA A 50 -19.26 3.24 -64.75
C ALA A 50 -19.22 3.68 -63.29
N ARG A 51 -18.02 4.03 -62.78
CA ARG A 51 -17.84 4.55 -61.42
C ARG A 51 -18.44 5.93 -61.24
N GLN A 52 -18.33 6.78 -62.26
CA GLN A 52 -18.89 8.13 -62.24
C GLN A 52 -20.42 8.09 -62.23
N ASN A 53 -21.03 7.16 -62.96
CA ASN A 53 -22.48 6.95 -62.95
C ASN A 53 -23.00 6.52 -61.56
N ILE A 54 -22.28 5.64 -60.86
CA ILE A 54 -22.63 5.26 -59.47
C ILE A 54 -22.50 6.45 -58.53
N LEU A 55 -21.43 7.24 -58.66
CA LEU A 55 -21.25 8.44 -57.84
C LEU A 55 -22.41 9.42 -58.03
N PHE A 56 -22.83 9.66 -59.27
CA PHE A 56 -24.01 10.49 -59.54
C PHE A 56 -25.29 9.91 -58.92
N ALA A 57 -25.50 8.60 -59.02
CA ALA A 57 -26.66 7.96 -58.39
C ALA A 57 -26.66 8.11 -56.85
N VAL A 58 -25.50 7.96 -56.21
CA VAL A 58 -25.34 8.19 -54.76
C VAL A 58 -25.57 9.66 -54.39
N GLN A 59 -25.04 10.60 -55.17
CA GLN A 59 -25.26 12.03 -54.94
C GLN A 59 -26.73 12.43 -55.09
N GLU A 60 -27.43 11.90 -56.09
CA GLU A 60 -28.87 12.13 -56.29
C GLU A 60 -29.69 11.54 -55.13
N LEU A 61 -29.31 10.38 -54.60
CA LEU A 61 -29.92 9.85 -53.38
C LEU A 61 -29.68 10.76 -52.16
N GLY A 62 -28.47 11.32 -52.02
CA GLY A 62 -28.18 12.30 -50.96
C GLY A 62 -29.05 13.55 -51.05
N LYS A 63 -29.31 14.06 -52.26
CA LYS A 63 -30.24 15.19 -52.48
C LYS A 63 -31.69 14.82 -52.15
N ARG A 64 -32.11 13.60 -52.51
CA ARG A 64 -33.48 13.12 -52.29
C ARG A 64 -33.78 12.83 -50.82
N TYR A 65 -32.76 12.46 -50.03
CA TYR A 65 -32.87 12.14 -48.62
C TYR A 65 -31.97 13.06 -47.76
N PRO A 66 -32.36 14.36 -47.60
CA PRO A 66 -31.52 15.34 -46.90
C PRO A 66 -31.34 15.06 -45.40
N GLN A 67 -32.22 14.27 -44.79
CA GLN A 67 -32.14 13.85 -43.39
C GLN A 67 -31.42 12.51 -43.20
N GLY A 68 -30.88 11.92 -44.28
CA GLY A 68 -30.21 10.61 -44.26
C GLY A 68 -31.05 9.50 -44.90
N LEU A 69 -30.36 8.43 -45.33
CA LEU A 69 -30.98 7.27 -45.95
C LEU A 69 -31.78 6.44 -44.94
N PRO A 70 -32.93 5.85 -45.35
CA PRO A 70 -33.70 4.97 -44.48
C PRO A 70 -32.89 3.72 -44.13
N LYS A 71 -32.65 3.50 -42.84
CA LYS A 71 -31.89 2.36 -42.33
C LYS A 71 -32.78 1.12 -42.24
N LEU A 72 -32.18 -0.07 -42.41
CA LEU A 72 -32.84 -1.35 -42.13
C LEU A 72 -33.01 -1.51 -40.62
N HIS A 73 -34.23 -1.84 -40.22
CA HIS A 73 -34.55 -2.14 -38.84
C HIS A 73 -34.09 -3.56 -38.48
N PRO A 74 -33.30 -3.76 -37.41
CA PRO A 74 -32.75 -5.07 -37.04
C PRO A 74 -33.81 -6.15 -36.85
N ILE A 75 -34.95 -5.80 -36.22
CA ILE A 75 -36.04 -6.75 -35.94
C ILE A 75 -36.92 -6.95 -37.17
N THR A 76 -37.61 -5.90 -37.65
CA THR A 76 -38.63 -6.04 -38.72
C THR A 76 -38.05 -6.34 -40.09
N ASP A 77 -36.87 -5.79 -40.43
CA ASP A 77 -36.34 -5.87 -41.79
C ASP A 77 -35.23 -6.93 -41.93
N MET A 78 -34.44 -7.13 -40.87
CA MET A 78 -33.36 -8.13 -40.86
C MET A 78 -33.77 -9.46 -40.20
N GLY A 79 -34.94 -9.54 -39.56
CA GLY A 79 -35.48 -10.78 -38.99
C GLY A 79 -34.69 -11.29 -37.78
N ILE A 80 -34.11 -10.40 -36.98
CA ILE A 80 -33.37 -10.78 -35.78
C ILE A 80 -34.35 -11.05 -34.63
N GLU A 81 -34.35 -12.29 -34.13
CA GLU A 81 -35.26 -12.78 -33.09
C GLU A 81 -34.59 -13.02 -31.72
N GLU A 82 -33.27 -12.79 -31.62
CA GLU A 82 -32.53 -13.00 -30.38
C GLU A 82 -33.01 -12.06 -29.27
N THR A 83 -33.45 -12.64 -28.15
CA THR A 83 -34.14 -11.91 -27.08
C THR A 83 -33.32 -10.76 -26.50
N GLU A 84 -32.04 -10.98 -26.22
CA GLU A 84 -31.15 -9.93 -25.68
C GLU A 84 -31.01 -8.73 -26.63
N LEU A 85 -30.93 -8.99 -27.94
CA LEU A 85 -30.77 -7.96 -28.95
C LEU A 85 -32.09 -7.23 -29.22
N VAL A 86 -33.21 -7.95 -29.23
CA VAL A 86 -34.56 -7.36 -29.33
C VAL A 86 -34.82 -6.40 -28.18
N ASP A 87 -34.49 -6.79 -26.94
CA ASP A 87 -34.64 -5.94 -25.76
C ASP A 87 -33.76 -4.69 -25.82
N LEU A 88 -32.52 -4.82 -26.31
CA LEU A 88 -31.61 -3.68 -26.52
C LEU A 88 -32.15 -2.71 -27.57
N VAL A 89 -32.68 -3.20 -28.69
CA VAL A 89 -33.27 -2.37 -29.75
C VAL A 89 -34.49 -1.61 -29.23
N HIS A 90 -35.43 -2.28 -28.56
CA HIS A 90 -36.57 -1.60 -27.93
C HIS A 90 -36.14 -0.55 -26.90
N LYS A 91 -35.06 -0.81 -26.14
CA LYS A 91 -34.50 0.16 -25.19
C LYS A 91 -33.90 1.36 -25.90
N LEU A 92 -33.21 1.16 -27.02
CA LEU A 92 -32.69 2.25 -27.86
C LEU A 92 -33.84 3.11 -28.40
N ASP A 93 -34.89 2.49 -28.96
CA ASP A 93 -36.07 3.21 -29.45
C ASP A 93 -36.72 4.04 -28.35
N GLY A 94 -36.86 3.46 -27.16
CA GLY A 94 -37.39 4.16 -25.99
C GLY A 94 -36.52 5.34 -25.53
N LEU A 95 -35.20 5.24 -25.67
CA LEU A 95 -34.27 6.32 -25.35
C LEU A 95 -34.29 7.42 -26.43
N GLU A 96 -34.35 7.05 -27.70
CA GLU A 96 -34.47 8.00 -28.81
C GLU A 96 -35.78 8.79 -28.74
N GLN A 97 -36.90 8.13 -28.42
CA GLN A 97 -38.18 8.81 -28.20
C GLN A 97 -38.11 9.79 -27.03
N LYS A 98 -37.46 9.41 -25.92
CA LYS A 98 -37.24 10.31 -24.77
C LYS A 98 -36.34 11.48 -25.14
N LEU A 99 -35.28 11.26 -25.91
CA LEU A 99 -34.39 12.31 -26.40
C LEU A 99 -35.14 13.29 -27.30
N CYS A 100 -35.87 12.79 -28.30
CA CYS A 100 -36.63 13.59 -29.26
C CYS A 100 -37.78 14.37 -28.62
N SER A 101 -38.42 13.81 -27.59
CA SER A 101 -39.49 14.48 -26.84
C SER A 101 -38.98 15.48 -25.81
N HIS A 102 -37.69 15.44 -25.44
CA HIS A 102 -37.11 16.31 -24.43
C HIS A 102 -37.14 17.79 -24.90
N PRO A 103 -37.55 18.74 -24.04
CA PRO A 103 -37.65 20.16 -24.42
C PRO A 103 -36.34 20.76 -24.97
N LEU A 104 -35.19 20.33 -24.42
CA LEU A 104 -33.88 20.78 -24.90
C LEU A 104 -33.55 20.30 -26.32
N ASN A 105 -34.11 19.19 -26.78
CA ASN A 105 -33.86 18.72 -28.15
C ASN A 105 -34.55 19.61 -29.21
N LYS A 106 -35.50 20.46 -28.78
CA LYS A 106 -36.28 21.35 -29.64
C LYS A 106 -35.89 22.82 -29.50
N SER A 107 -34.93 23.15 -28.62
CA SER A 107 -34.53 24.53 -28.33
C SER A 107 -33.21 24.90 -29.02
N ASP A 108 -33.14 26.10 -29.61
CA ASP A 108 -31.93 26.62 -30.27
C ASP A 108 -30.77 26.93 -29.30
N GLN A 109 -31.02 26.96 -27.99
CA GLN A 109 -29.99 27.20 -26.94
C GLN A 109 -29.39 25.90 -26.36
N SER A 110 -29.77 24.75 -26.90
CA SER A 110 -29.45 23.42 -26.35
C SER A 110 -27.95 23.12 -26.33
N GLU A 111 -27.22 23.49 -27.38
CA GLU A 111 -25.78 23.25 -27.50
C GLU A 111 -24.98 24.00 -26.44
N GLN A 112 -25.29 25.28 -26.21
CA GLN A 112 -24.59 26.11 -25.22
C GLN A 112 -24.86 25.60 -23.80
N GLN A 113 -26.12 25.27 -23.48
CA GLN A 113 -26.48 24.73 -22.17
C GLN A 113 -25.85 23.35 -21.92
N LEU A 114 -25.80 22.49 -22.94
CA LEU A 114 -25.10 21.21 -22.88
C LEU A 114 -23.61 21.40 -22.64
N SER A 115 -22.97 22.38 -23.30
CA SER A 115 -21.54 22.68 -23.11
C SER A 115 -21.22 23.11 -21.67
N TRP A 116 -22.08 23.91 -21.04
CA TRP A 116 -21.93 24.30 -19.64
C TRP A 116 -22.10 23.12 -18.70
N TYR A 117 -23.07 22.25 -18.98
CA TYR A 117 -23.30 21.05 -18.17
C TYR A 117 -22.15 20.06 -18.29
N GLN A 118 -21.61 19.85 -19.50
CA GLN A 118 -20.42 19.06 -19.74
C GLN A 118 -19.23 19.63 -18.97
N ARG A 119 -19.00 20.95 -19.07
CA ARG A 119 -17.92 21.61 -18.33
C ARG A 119 -18.06 21.45 -16.81
N LYS A 120 -19.28 21.54 -16.28
CA LYS A 120 -19.56 21.28 -14.86
C LYS A 120 -19.25 19.83 -14.48
N ALA A 121 -19.62 18.87 -15.32
CA ALA A 121 -19.35 17.45 -15.07
C ALA A 121 -17.84 17.15 -15.07
N GLU A 122 -17.08 17.72 -16.00
CA GLU A 122 -15.62 17.65 -16.06
C GLU A 122 -14.98 18.22 -14.78
N LEU A 123 -15.36 19.44 -14.39
CA LEU A 123 -14.83 20.08 -13.19
C LEU A 123 -15.17 19.27 -11.93
N ASN A 124 -16.37 18.71 -11.84
CA ASN A 124 -16.73 17.82 -10.74
C ASN A 124 -15.87 16.55 -10.72
N HIS A 125 -15.57 15.98 -11.89
CA HIS A 125 -14.67 14.83 -11.98
C HIS A 125 -13.26 15.19 -11.53
N GLU A 126 -12.73 16.33 -11.98
CA GLU A 126 -11.41 16.83 -11.59
C GLU A 126 -11.33 17.09 -10.06
N ILE A 127 -12.36 17.70 -9.48
CA ILE A 127 -12.48 17.89 -8.03
C ILE A 127 -12.39 16.54 -7.29
N GLN A 128 -13.11 15.51 -7.76
CA GLN A 128 -13.06 14.19 -7.12
C GLN A 128 -11.68 13.55 -7.23
N GLN A 129 -11.02 13.67 -8.39
CA GLN A 129 -9.66 13.19 -8.60
C GLN A 129 -8.67 13.88 -7.66
N LEU A 130 -8.72 15.22 -7.58
CA LEU A 130 -7.84 16.00 -6.71
C LEU A 130 -8.08 15.68 -5.23
N LYS A 131 -9.34 15.52 -4.81
CA LYS A 131 -9.67 15.08 -3.44
C LYS A 131 -9.12 13.69 -3.12
N SER A 132 -9.15 12.77 -4.07
CA SER A 132 -8.52 11.45 -3.87
C SER A 132 -7.02 11.58 -3.71
N LYS A 133 -6.35 12.28 -4.63
CA LYS A 133 -4.90 12.53 -4.56
C LYS A 133 -4.47 13.19 -3.26
N MET A 134 -5.27 14.11 -2.71
CA MET A 134 -5.02 14.71 -1.41
C MET A 134 -5.10 13.71 -0.26
N ARG A 135 -6.12 12.83 -0.24
CA ARG A 135 -6.24 11.76 0.78
C ARG A 135 -5.10 10.75 0.68
N ASP A 136 -4.67 10.46 -0.55
CA ASP A 136 -3.57 9.55 -0.83
C ASP A 136 -2.20 10.19 -0.60
N SER A 137 -2.14 11.47 -0.25
CA SER A 137 -0.91 12.18 0.05
C SER A 137 -0.18 11.52 1.22
N GLN A 138 1.08 11.16 0.98
CA GLN A 138 1.96 10.59 2.00
C GLN A 138 2.05 11.48 3.25
N LEU A 139 1.98 12.81 3.09
CA LEU A 139 2.07 13.75 4.19
C LEU A 139 0.89 13.64 5.18
N GLN A 140 -0.31 13.32 4.70
CA GLN A 140 -1.44 13.07 5.58
C GLN A 140 -1.25 11.77 6.36
N LYS A 141 -0.81 10.70 5.68
CA LYS A 141 -0.49 9.42 6.33
C LYS A 141 0.57 9.59 7.44
N PHE A 142 1.66 10.31 7.16
CA PHE A 142 2.69 10.63 8.16
C PHE A 142 2.14 11.40 9.36
N ARG A 143 1.24 12.38 9.14
CA ARG A 143 0.62 13.15 10.23
C ARG A 143 -0.27 12.28 11.10
N ASP A 144 -1.05 11.38 10.51
CA ASP A 144 -1.93 10.49 11.26
C ASP A 144 -1.13 9.44 12.04
N GLU A 145 -0.07 8.90 11.43
CA GLU A 145 0.86 7.98 12.09
C GLU A 145 1.60 8.65 13.26
N LEU A 146 2.07 9.90 13.11
CA LEU A 146 2.71 10.66 14.18
C LEU A 146 1.76 10.90 15.35
N LYS A 147 0.49 11.24 15.08
CA LYS A 147 -0.54 11.40 16.12
C LYS A 147 -0.79 10.08 16.87
N ASN A 148 -0.87 8.97 16.13
CA ASN A 148 -1.07 7.65 16.70
C ASN A 148 0.12 7.23 17.59
N ARG A 149 1.36 7.43 17.13
CA ARG A 149 2.57 7.21 17.95
C ARG A 149 2.63 8.11 19.18
N SER A 150 2.28 9.39 19.05
CA SER A 150 2.19 10.30 20.19
C SER A 150 1.18 9.80 21.23
N ARG A 151 0.07 9.20 20.80
CA ARG A 151 -0.91 8.58 21.70
C ARG A 151 -0.34 7.38 22.46
N VAL A 152 0.43 6.52 21.79
CA VAL A 152 1.15 5.41 22.44
C VAL A 152 2.08 5.94 23.53
N LEU A 153 2.92 6.93 23.21
CA LEU A 153 3.86 7.53 24.16
C LEU A 153 3.14 8.14 25.38
N LYS A 154 1.96 8.73 25.19
CA LYS A 154 1.11 9.23 26.28
C LYS A 154 0.57 8.09 27.16
N MET A 155 0.03 7.03 26.54
CA MET A 155 -0.54 5.89 27.26
C MET A 155 0.51 5.10 28.06
N LEU A 156 1.73 4.99 27.53
CA LEU A 156 2.85 4.32 28.20
C LEU A 156 3.56 5.23 29.22
N GLY A 157 3.24 6.53 29.25
CA GLY A 157 3.81 7.49 30.20
C GLY A 157 5.21 7.99 29.84
N HIS A 158 5.60 7.95 28.57
CA HIS A 158 6.85 8.56 28.08
C HIS A 158 6.72 10.08 27.92
N ILE A 159 5.52 10.56 27.60
CA ILE A 159 5.15 11.99 27.55
C ILE A 159 3.81 12.20 28.27
N ASP A 160 3.56 13.40 28.77
CA ASP A 160 2.26 13.73 29.38
C ASP A 160 1.21 14.20 28.36
N THR A 161 0.06 14.66 28.86
CA THR A 161 -1.05 15.15 28.04
C THR A 161 -0.67 16.33 27.14
N ASP A 162 0.24 17.18 27.60
CA ASP A 162 0.72 18.37 26.91
C ASP A 162 1.92 18.07 25.99
N GLY A 163 2.43 16.83 26.03
CA GLY A 163 3.55 16.38 25.22
C GLY A 163 4.92 16.64 25.85
N VAL A 164 4.98 16.90 27.15
CA VAL A 164 6.22 17.10 27.89
C VAL A 164 6.83 15.75 28.26
N LEU A 165 8.14 15.63 28.04
CA LEU A 165 8.92 14.41 28.27
C LEU A 165 8.99 14.02 29.75
N GLN A 166 8.62 12.77 30.05
CA GLN A 166 8.63 12.16 31.39
C GLN A 166 9.89 11.31 31.63
N LEU A 167 10.05 10.75 32.84
CA LEU A 167 11.21 9.92 33.19
C LEU A 167 11.41 8.72 32.25
N LYS A 168 10.33 7.97 31.94
CA LYS A 168 10.38 6.89 30.95
C LYS A 168 10.85 7.38 29.58
N GLY A 169 10.34 8.54 29.14
CA GLY A 169 10.77 9.16 27.89
C GLY A 169 12.25 9.51 27.88
N ARG A 170 12.78 10.06 28.98
CA ARG A 170 14.22 10.37 29.12
C ARG A 170 15.10 9.13 29.07
N ALA A 171 14.70 8.05 29.74
CA ALA A 171 15.42 6.77 29.66
C ALA A 171 15.42 6.23 28.23
N ALA A 172 14.26 6.20 27.56
CA ALA A 172 14.12 5.71 26.20
C ALA A 172 14.98 6.50 25.18
N CYS A 173 15.15 7.81 25.36
CA CYS A 173 15.99 8.64 24.49
C CYS A 173 17.49 8.29 24.54
N LEU A 174 17.95 7.47 25.48
CA LEU A 174 19.34 7.03 25.60
C LEU A 174 19.57 5.63 25.00
N ILE A 175 18.53 5.06 24.38
CA ILE A 175 18.52 3.70 23.86
C ILE A 175 18.47 3.77 22.34
N ASP A 176 19.57 3.40 21.70
CA ASP A 176 19.64 3.30 20.24
C ASP A 176 19.59 1.84 19.76
N THR A 177 19.90 0.90 20.66
CA THR A 177 19.92 -0.55 20.34
C THR A 177 18.64 -1.21 20.81
N GLY A 178 17.97 -1.94 19.92
CA GLY A 178 16.79 -2.73 20.27
C GLY A 178 15.51 -1.89 20.38
N ASP A 179 14.48 -2.46 21.01
CA ASP A 179 13.18 -1.82 21.21
C ASP A 179 13.17 -0.95 22.47
N GLU A 180 13.22 0.37 22.28
CA GLU A 180 13.35 1.37 23.34
C GLU A 180 12.12 1.45 24.24
N LEU A 181 10.91 1.14 23.73
CA LEU A 181 9.69 1.16 24.52
C LEU A 181 9.63 -0.04 25.46
N LEU A 182 9.91 -1.24 24.92
CA LEU A 182 9.83 -2.46 25.69
C LEU A 182 10.88 -2.52 26.78
N ILE A 183 12.16 -2.22 26.48
CA ILE A 183 13.20 -2.29 27.50
C ILE A 183 12.99 -1.24 28.60
N THR A 184 12.49 -0.06 28.25
CA THR A 184 12.11 0.97 29.22
C THR A 184 10.95 0.50 30.10
N GLU A 185 9.92 -0.14 29.52
CA GLU A 185 8.82 -0.68 30.32
C GLU A 185 9.31 -1.71 31.35
N LEU A 186 10.26 -2.57 30.96
CA LEU A 186 10.88 -3.56 31.85
C LEU A 186 11.75 -2.94 32.95
N MET A 187 12.39 -1.81 32.68
CA MET A 187 13.13 -1.04 33.69
C MET A 187 12.17 -0.50 34.76
N PHE A 188 11.01 0.01 34.35
CA PHE A 188 10.08 0.70 35.26
C PHE A 188 9.03 -0.21 35.91
N ASN A 189 8.75 -1.39 35.35
CA ASN A 189 7.83 -2.36 35.95
C ASN A 189 8.49 -3.26 37.01
N GLY A 190 9.81 -3.11 37.22
CA GLY A 190 10.58 -3.85 38.20
C GLY A 190 11.03 -5.25 37.76
N THR A 191 10.87 -5.65 36.49
CA THR A 191 11.32 -6.96 35.99
C THR A 191 12.79 -7.23 36.32
N PHE A 192 13.66 -6.23 36.17
CA PHE A 192 15.09 -6.39 36.44
C PHE A 192 15.46 -6.38 37.93
N ASN A 193 14.57 -6.01 38.85
CA ASN A 193 14.92 -5.84 40.26
C ASN A 193 15.27 -7.16 40.94
N GLU A 194 14.53 -8.22 40.63
CA GLU A 194 14.71 -9.57 41.19
C GLU A 194 15.84 -10.38 40.51
N LEU A 195 16.36 -9.90 39.38
CA LEU A 195 17.35 -10.64 38.60
C LEU A 195 18.77 -10.34 39.06
N ASP A 196 19.66 -11.34 39.00
CA ASP A 196 21.10 -11.10 39.07
C ASP A 196 21.63 -10.52 37.74
N HIS A 197 22.87 -10.04 37.74
CA HIS A 197 23.46 -9.40 36.55
C HIS A 197 23.70 -10.37 35.38
N HIS A 198 23.84 -11.67 35.62
CA HIS A 198 23.95 -12.71 34.60
C HIS A 198 22.60 -12.97 33.92
N GLN A 199 21.53 -13.04 34.72
CA GLN A 199 20.15 -13.14 34.24
C GLN A 199 19.76 -11.89 33.44
N VAL A 200 20.18 -10.70 33.88
CA VAL A 200 19.99 -9.46 33.11
C VAL A 200 20.68 -9.54 31.76
N ALA A 201 21.97 -9.91 31.69
CA ALA A 201 22.68 -10.06 30.43
C ALA A 201 21.96 -11.04 29.48
N SER A 202 21.46 -12.15 30.03
CA SER A 202 20.69 -13.15 29.29
C SER A 202 19.40 -12.59 28.70
N VAL A 203 18.54 -11.94 29.50
CA VAL A 203 17.25 -11.39 29.03
C VAL A 203 17.45 -10.24 28.03
N VAL A 204 18.41 -9.36 28.30
CA VAL A 204 18.73 -8.22 27.43
C VAL A 204 19.27 -8.68 26.07
N SER A 205 19.86 -9.88 26.00
CA SER A 205 20.31 -10.46 24.72
C SER A 205 19.18 -10.67 23.70
N CYS A 206 17.93 -10.82 24.13
CA CYS A 206 16.76 -10.96 23.24
C CYS A 206 16.52 -9.73 22.34
N PHE A 207 16.96 -8.55 22.79
CA PHE A 207 16.77 -7.28 22.08
C PHE A 207 17.83 -7.05 21.00
N VAL A 208 18.92 -7.81 21.02
CA VAL A 208 19.98 -7.69 20.02
C VAL A 208 19.66 -8.60 18.83
N PRO A 209 19.56 -8.08 17.61
CA PRO A 209 19.26 -8.90 16.44
C PRO A 209 20.23 -10.07 16.28
N CYS A 210 19.67 -11.28 16.25
CA CYS A 210 20.39 -12.53 16.07
C CYS A 210 19.77 -13.35 14.93
N GLU A 211 20.57 -14.23 14.34
CA GLU A 211 20.10 -15.25 13.39
C GLU A 211 19.17 -16.23 14.12
N LYS A 212 18.17 -16.77 13.40
CA LYS A 212 17.29 -17.79 13.98
C LYS A 212 18.08 -19.09 14.11
N SER A 213 18.08 -19.68 15.30
CA SER A 213 18.55 -21.05 15.52
C SER A 213 17.53 -22.03 14.95
N SER A 214 18.02 -23.14 14.38
CA SER A 214 17.19 -24.26 13.93
C SER A 214 16.92 -25.28 15.04
N GLU A 215 17.59 -25.16 16.17
CA GLU A 215 17.45 -26.05 17.32
C GLU A 215 16.28 -25.67 18.24
N GLN A 216 15.77 -26.67 18.97
CA GLN A 216 14.75 -26.43 19.98
C GLN A 216 15.38 -25.80 21.22
N ILE A 217 15.11 -24.50 21.43
CA ILE A 217 15.60 -23.74 22.58
C ILE A 217 14.97 -24.28 23.87
N ARG A 218 15.81 -24.79 24.77
CA ARG A 218 15.40 -25.21 26.11
C ARG A 218 15.99 -24.25 27.13
N LEU A 219 15.20 -23.26 27.53
CA LEU A 219 15.60 -22.29 28.54
C LEU A 219 15.75 -22.96 29.91
N ARG A 220 16.76 -22.52 30.67
CA ARG A 220 16.87 -22.85 32.10
C ARG A 220 15.64 -22.38 32.88
N ASN A 221 15.28 -23.12 33.92
CA ASN A 221 14.15 -22.78 34.80
C ASN A 221 14.27 -21.34 35.36
N GLU A 222 15.48 -20.90 35.69
CA GLU A 222 15.78 -19.55 36.19
C GLU A 222 15.48 -18.44 35.17
N LEU A 223 15.47 -18.75 33.87
CA LEU A 223 15.25 -17.79 32.77
C LEU A 223 13.81 -17.82 32.24
N SER A 224 13.00 -18.80 32.66
CA SER A 224 11.60 -18.94 32.24
C SER A 224 10.71 -17.78 32.71
N LYS A 225 10.80 -17.40 33.99
CA LYS A 225 10.01 -16.29 34.56
C LYS A 225 10.35 -14.94 33.89
N PRO A 226 11.62 -14.54 33.75
CA PRO A 226 11.98 -13.30 33.04
C PRO A 226 11.51 -13.30 31.59
N MET A 227 11.61 -14.44 30.89
CA MET A 227 11.14 -14.57 29.51
C MET A 227 9.62 -14.39 29.40
N MET A 228 8.86 -14.95 30.33
CA MET A 228 7.42 -14.74 30.42
C MET A 228 7.09 -13.25 30.61
N GLN A 229 7.75 -12.58 31.57
CA GLN A 229 7.56 -11.15 31.83
C GLN A 229 7.91 -10.27 30.61
N LEU A 230 8.99 -10.60 29.88
CA LEU A 230 9.35 -9.95 28.62
C LEU A 230 8.21 -10.06 27.61
N SER A 231 7.70 -11.27 27.38
CA SER A 231 6.61 -11.52 26.42
C SER A 231 5.30 -10.85 26.79
N GLU A 232 4.95 -10.80 28.09
CA GLU A 232 3.76 -10.12 28.59
C GLU A 232 3.86 -8.60 28.37
N ALA A 233 5.04 -8.02 28.64
CA ALA A 233 5.28 -6.60 28.39
C ALA A 233 5.23 -6.27 26.89
N ALA A 234 5.83 -7.11 26.03
CA ALA A 234 5.79 -6.94 24.58
C ALA A 234 4.35 -7.00 24.06
N ARG A 235 3.56 -7.96 24.54
CA ARG A 235 2.14 -8.11 24.18
C ARG A 235 1.34 -6.88 24.57
N LYS A 236 1.51 -6.40 25.81
CA LYS A 236 0.83 -5.19 26.30
C LYS A 236 1.16 -3.96 25.46
N ILE A 237 2.43 -3.78 25.09
CA ILE A 237 2.85 -2.65 24.23
C ILE A 237 2.22 -2.78 22.84
N ALA A 238 2.24 -3.96 22.22
CA ALA A 238 1.61 -4.17 20.92
C ALA A 238 0.08 -3.94 20.95
N GLU A 239 -0.59 -4.33 22.04
CA GLU A 239 -2.02 -4.05 22.24
C GLU A 239 -2.30 -2.55 22.33
N VAL A 240 -1.47 -1.79 23.06
CA VAL A 240 -1.56 -0.32 23.14
C VAL A 240 -1.31 0.32 21.77
N GLN A 241 -0.32 -0.16 21.01
CA GLN A 241 -0.05 0.31 19.65
C GLN A 241 -1.27 0.09 18.73
N ARG A 242 -1.89 -1.09 18.81
CA ARG A 242 -3.09 -1.42 18.05
C ARG A 242 -4.30 -0.57 18.47
N GLU A 243 -4.52 -0.37 19.76
CA GLU A 243 -5.57 0.54 20.28
C GLU A 243 -5.38 1.98 19.79
N CYS A 244 -4.12 2.39 19.62
CA CYS A 244 -3.75 3.67 19.05
C CYS A 244 -3.82 3.73 17.52
N LYS A 245 -4.41 2.73 16.85
CA LYS A 245 -4.59 2.64 15.39
C LYS A 245 -3.28 2.56 14.59
N LEU A 246 -2.23 1.99 15.18
CA LEU A 246 -1.06 1.56 14.42
C LEU A 246 -1.32 0.16 13.84
N ASP A 247 -0.81 -0.08 12.64
CA ASP A 247 -0.89 -1.38 11.98
C ASP A 247 0.19 -2.31 12.54
N VAL A 248 -0.13 -2.98 13.64
CA VAL A 248 0.77 -3.88 14.36
C VAL A 248 0.06 -5.19 14.62
N ASN A 249 0.68 -6.29 14.18
CA ASN A 249 0.28 -7.63 14.59
C ASN A 249 0.93 -7.97 15.94
N VAL A 250 0.09 -8.27 16.94
CA VAL A 250 0.54 -8.53 18.32
C VAL A 250 1.45 -9.77 18.40
N GLU A 251 1.10 -10.86 17.72
CA GLU A 251 1.91 -12.08 17.78
C GLU A 251 3.24 -11.90 17.04
N GLU A 252 3.21 -11.21 15.88
CA GLU A 252 4.42 -10.92 15.12
C GLU A 252 5.37 -10.01 15.91
N TYR A 253 4.86 -8.98 16.58
CA TYR A 253 5.67 -8.11 17.43
C TYR A 253 6.31 -8.92 18.57
N VAL A 254 5.54 -9.73 19.29
CA VAL A 254 6.06 -10.59 20.37
C VAL A 254 7.12 -11.56 19.86
N GLU A 255 6.89 -12.27 18.76
CA GLU A 255 7.87 -13.20 18.17
C GLU A 255 9.14 -12.48 17.69
N SER A 256 8.98 -11.27 17.12
CA SER A 256 10.11 -10.51 16.58
C SER A 256 11.06 -9.99 17.65
N THR A 257 10.52 -9.68 18.84
CA THR A 257 11.25 -9.07 19.96
C THR A 257 11.69 -10.09 21.01
N CYS A 258 10.93 -11.18 21.21
CA CYS A 258 11.22 -12.22 22.18
C CYS A 258 11.98 -13.37 21.52
N LYS A 259 13.28 -13.17 21.21
CA LYS A 259 14.13 -14.16 20.54
C LYS A 259 15.12 -14.80 21.52
N PRO A 260 14.78 -15.93 22.17
CA PRO A 260 15.58 -16.51 23.24
C PRO A 260 16.82 -17.30 22.75
N TYR A 261 17.20 -17.19 21.47
CA TYR A 261 18.17 -18.07 20.80
C TYR A 261 19.52 -18.16 21.51
N LEU A 262 20.00 -17.06 22.09
CA LEU A 262 21.29 -17.01 22.79
C LEU A 262 21.17 -16.76 24.29
N MET A 263 19.95 -16.76 24.87
CA MET A 263 19.78 -16.47 26.30
C MET A 263 20.64 -17.37 27.19
N ASP A 264 20.60 -18.68 26.94
CA ASP A 264 21.33 -19.69 27.71
C ASP A 264 22.85 -19.59 27.47
N VAL A 265 23.27 -19.32 26.23
CA VAL A 265 24.67 -19.08 25.82
C VAL A 265 25.26 -17.88 26.56
N ILE A 266 24.55 -16.75 26.55
CA ILE A 266 24.96 -15.52 27.23
C ILE A 266 24.99 -15.71 28.75
N TYR A 267 24.03 -16.43 29.31
CA TYR A 267 24.01 -16.73 30.73
C TYR A 267 25.25 -17.53 31.16
N CYS A 268 25.55 -18.65 30.49
CA CYS A 268 26.75 -19.46 30.75
C CYS A 268 28.03 -18.66 30.55
N TRP A 269 28.11 -17.86 29.48
CA TRP A 269 29.25 -17.01 29.23
C TRP A 269 29.43 -15.97 30.34
N SER A 270 28.38 -15.28 30.75
CA SER A 270 28.50 -14.29 31.83
C SER A 270 28.97 -14.93 33.16
N LYS A 271 28.67 -16.22 33.39
CA LYS A 271 29.12 -16.99 34.57
C LYS A 271 30.52 -17.60 34.47
N GLY A 272 31.22 -17.43 33.35
CA GLY A 272 32.61 -17.85 33.21
C GLY A 272 32.88 -19.10 32.37
N ALA A 273 31.88 -19.67 31.70
CA ALA A 273 32.07 -20.82 30.80
C ALA A 273 33.13 -20.55 29.70
N THR A 274 33.84 -21.55 29.24
CA THR A 274 34.79 -21.39 28.13
C THR A 274 34.06 -21.14 26.80
N PHE A 275 34.77 -20.62 25.80
CA PHE A 275 34.15 -20.39 24.49
C PHE A 275 33.73 -21.71 23.83
N GLY A 276 34.52 -22.77 24.00
CA GLY A 276 34.19 -24.11 23.51
C GLY A 276 32.89 -24.66 24.09
N GLU A 277 32.67 -24.49 25.40
CA GLU A 277 31.43 -24.95 26.05
C GLU A 277 30.19 -24.23 25.54
N VAL A 278 30.28 -22.93 25.26
CA VAL A 278 29.09 -22.15 24.86
C VAL A 278 28.72 -22.31 23.39
N ILE A 279 29.68 -22.59 22.51
CA ILE A 279 29.40 -22.87 21.09
C ILE A 279 28.78 -24.26 20.89
N GLU A 280 28.98 -25.20 21.82
CA GLU A 280 28.30 -26.50 21.79
C GLU A 280 26.82 -26.41 22.19
N MET A 281 26.37 -25.28 22.74
CA MET A 281 24.99 -25.08 23.19
C MET A 281 24.05 -24.56 22.09
N THR A 282 24.56 -24.21 20.92
CA THR A 282 23.78 -23.60 19.83
C THR A 282 24.38 -23.92 18.47
N ASP A 283 23.54 -24.00 17.45
CA ASP A 283 23.91 -24.08 16.04
C ASP A 283 24.30 -22.73 15.40
N ILE A 284 24.25 -21.63 16.15
CA ILE A 284 24.60 -20.30 15.65
C ILE A 284 26.12 -20.18 15.48
N PHE A 285 26.54 -19.68 14.32
CA PHE A 285 27.96 -19.48 14.00
C PHE A 285 28.71 -18.64 15.05
N GLU A 286 29.95 -19.02 15.33
CA GLU A 286 30.82 -18.45 16.34
C GLU A 286 31.03 -16.94 16.14
N GLY A 287 31.20 -16.52 14.89
CA GLY A 287 31.33 -15.10 14.53
C GLY A 287 30.05 -14.30 14.82
N SER A 288 28.88 -14.90 14.63
CA SER A 288 27.58 -14.29 14.95
C SER A 288 27.44 -14.10 16.47
N ILE A 289 27.86 -15.08 17.27
CA ILE A 289 27.88 -14.99 18.74
C ILE A 289 28.81 -13.85 19.18
N ILE A 290 30.06 -13.81 18.69
CA ILE A 290 31.03 -12.76 19.06
C ILE A 290 30.48 -11.36 18.73
N ARG A 291 29.90 -11.18 17.53
CA ARG A 291 29.29 -9.90 17.12
C ARG A 291 28.12 -9.52 18.01
N LEU A 292 27.27 -10.47 18.38
CA LEU A 292 26.13 -10.23 19.25
C LEU A 292 26.57 -9.81 20.64
N VAL A 293 27.58 -10.46 21.23
CA VAL A 293 28.07 -10.09 22.56
C VAL A 293 28.65 -8.69 22.60
N ARG A 294 29.35 -8.26 21.54
CA ARG A 294 29.83 -6.87 21.44
C ARG A 294 28.68 -5.86 21.36
N ARG A 295 27.65 -6.16 20.58
CA ARG A 295 26.44 -5.32 20.52
C ARG A 295 25.66 -5.33 21.83
N LEU A 296 25.62 -6.46 22.52
CA LEU A 296 25.00 -6.59 23.84
C LEU A 296 25.74 -5.75 24.88
N ASP A 297 27.07 -5.73 24.83
CA ASP A 297 27.87 -4.85 25.69
C ASP A 297 27.57 -3.37 25.45
N GLU A 298 27.47 -2.95 24.19
CA GLU A 298 27.06 -1.58 23.85
C GLU A 298 25.64 -1.27 24.34
N PHE A 299 24.71 -2.19 24.16
CA PHE A 299 23.35 -2.04 24.64
C PHE A 299 23.27 -1.97 26.17
N LEU A 300 24.00 -2.80 26.91
CA LEU A 300 24.08 -2.74 28.37
C LEU A 300 24.67 -1.40 28.85
N ASN A 301 25.61 -0.80 28.11
CA ASN A 301 26.11 0.54 28.41
C ASN A 301 25.07 1.63 28.16
N GLN A 302 24.23 1.51 27.12
CA GLN A 302 23.07 2.38 26.91
C GLN A 302 22.07 2.26 28.06
N LEU A 303 21.77 1.04 28.52
CA LEU A 303 20.88 0.82 29.66
C LEU A 303 21.45 1.35 30.98
N LYS A 304 22.77 1.24 31.18
CA LYS A 304 23.46 1.86 32.31
C LYS A 304 23.26 3.38 32.29
N ALA A 305 23.50 4.03 31.15
CA ALA A 305 23.28 5.48 31.01
C ALA A 305 21.81 5.87 31.20
N ALA A 306 20.88 5.06 30.70
CA ALA A 306 19.45 5.27 30.88
C ALA A 306 19.03 5.19 32.36
N ALA A 307 19.56 4.21 33.11
CA ALA A 307 19.32 4.08 34.55
C ALA A 307 19.92 5.25 35.35
N GLU A 308 21.13 5.68 35.00
CA GLU A 308 21.78 6.86 35.60
C GLU A 308 20.94 8.13 35.40
N ALA A 309 20.43 8.35 34.19
CA ALA A 309 19.64 9.53 33.84
C ALA A 309 18.30 9.65 34.58
N VAL A 310 17.77 8.52 35.10
CA VAL A 310 16.53 8.49 35.89
C VAL A 310 16.77 8.27 37.38
N GLY A 311 18.04 8.19 37.83
CA GLY A 311 18.41 8.05 39.24
C GLY A 311 18.30 6.63 39.80
N GLU A 312 18.20 5.60 38.95
CA GLU A 312 18.09 4.19 39.35
C GLU A 312 19.46 3.55 39.56
N VAL A 313 20.12 3.90 40.66
CA VAL A 313 21.50 3.48 41.00
C VAL A 313 21.66 1.95 41.06
N ASN A 314 20.63 1.22 41.48
CA ASN A 314 20.70 -0.24 41.55
C ASN A 314 20.70 -0.88 40.16
N LEU A 315 19.89 -0.36 39.24
CA LEU A 315 19.86 -0.84 37.86
C LEU A 315 21.14 -0.44 37.12
N GLU A 316 21.62 0.78 37.32
CA GLU A 316 22.89 1.26 36.76
C GLU A 316 24.04 0.30 37.11
N LYS A 317 24.20 -0.03 38.40
CA LYS A 317 25.21 -1.00 38.86
C LYS A 317 25.00 -2.38 38.26
N LYS A 318 23.75 -2.85 38.18
CA LYS A 318 23.42 -4.18 37.66
C LYS A 318 23.75 -4.30 36.17
N PHE A 319 23.43 -3.29 35.36
CA PHE A 319 23.80 -3.24 33.95
C PHE A 319 25.31 -3.12 33.75
N GLY A 320 26.00 -2.34 34.60
CA GLY A 320 27.46 -2.28 34.61
C GLY A 320 28.11 -3.63 34.87
N LEU A 321 27.70 -4.33 35.93
CA LEU A 321 28.20 -5.68 36.25
C LEU A 321 27.88 -6.70 35.16
N ALA A 322 26.70 -6.60 34.53
CA ALA A 322 26.33 -7.44 33.40
C ALA A 322 27.31 -7.24 32.24
N SER A 323 27.60 -5.99 31.86
CA SER A 323 28.57 -5.64 30.81
C SER A 323 29.97 -6.17 31.13
N GLU A 324 30.45 -5.94 32.36
CA GLU A 324 31.77 -6.41 32.81
C GLU A 324 31.89 -7.95 32.75
N SER A 325 30.84 -8.68 33.12
CA SER A 325 30.84 -10.15 33.08
C SER A 325 30.99 -10.74 31.67
N LEU A 326 30.63 -9.98 30.63
CA LEU A 326 30.77 -10.40 29.23
C LEU A 326 32.19 -10.15 28.69
N ARG A 327 32.90 -9.16 29.22
CA ARG A 327 34.20 -8.65 28.73
C ARG A 327 35.38 -9.56 29.05
N ARG A 328 35.43 -10.73 28.42
CA ARG A 328 36.53 -11.69 28.57
C ARG A 328 36.82 -12.49 27.30
N GLY A 329 37.94 -13.22 27.32
CA GLY A 329 38.29 -14.21 26.30
C GLY A 329 38.24 -13.73 24.85
N ILE A 330 37.92 -14.65 23.94
CA ILE A 330 37.93 -14.39 22.49
C ILE A 330 36.88 -13.35 22.04
N MET A 331 35.76 -13.22 22.77
CA MET A 331 34.66 -12.32 22.39
C MET A 331 35.10 -10.83 22.38
N PHE A 332 36.09 -10.49 23.21
CA PHE A 332 36.64 -9.13 23.33
C PHE A 332 38.11 -9.03 22.91
N ALA A 333 38.60 -9.97 22.10
CA ALA A 333 39.93 -9.86 21.50
C ALA A 333 40.01 -8.67 20.52
N ASN A 334 41.12 -7.94 20.57
CA ASN A 334 41.36 -6.81 19.66
C ASN A 334 41.48 -7.27 18.21
N SER A 335 41.05 -6.40 17.29
CA SER A 335 41.26 -6.60 15.85
C SER A 335 42.76 -6.63 15.53
N LEU A 336 43.14 -7.42 14.53
CA LEU A 336 44.51 -7.42 13.99
C LEU A 336 44.82 -6.17 13.14
N TYR A 337 43.80 -5.38 12.79
CA TYR A 337 43.91 -4.16 11.98
C TYR A 337 43.93 -2.87 12.82
N LEU A 338 44.10 -2.98 14.14
CA LEU A 338 44.24 -1.83 15.04
C LEU A 338 45.64 -1.22 14.99
#